data_AF-A0A932ENQ9-F1
#
_entry.id   AF-A0A932ENQ9-F1
#
_cell.length_a   1.000
_cell.length_b   1.000
_cell.length_c   1.000
_cell.angle_alpha   90.00
_cell.angle_beta   90.00
_cell.angle_gamma   90.00
#
_symmetry.space_group_name_H-M   'P 1'
#
loop_
_entity.id
_entity.type
_entity.pdbx_description
1 polymer ?
#
loop_
_entity_poly.entity_id
_entity_poly.type
_entity_poly.pdbx_seq_one_letter_code
_entity_poly.pdbx_strand_id
1 'polypeptide(L)'
;MKYVCTKGVSVFIGATSILLSSSLCASRVELKRDILALYDSSEKQDQVSIQVFENPQAGQKGKEKAMEFKNFREDRNPTFEHAEMPLNHLGLKLIYWDVNQGTLPDDAMMKRYRGIVTWFDDKQMVKAQAYCEWLEKQIKKNKKILILGEFGAEKDLKTGESISEMGIQKVFRSLNLQWSGGKQETPWRLHIDHKVSSMVEFERTLVYEADSYTKVTSLDSKNRVYLSATQENSGEKFALVVVTPQGGYVAPGYAVYRDPSTQLKQWRLNPFLFFQEVFDVRDIPRPDTTTLDGKRILFIHIDGDGFVNLSQIDRKRYSSELVLKEILQKYSIPHTVSLIAAEGDEKFFGNKESIRIAKEIFALPHVEAGCHGYSHPMDWETKTLGFSLRGYTFDAEKEILGCRDLVQSLLPKNKKVMITLWSGACNPPSEILALNRKSGLYNINGNEPFFDEDHPSVAYVPPFFRHRGEELQPATRAGSEYLYTEFWTENYGAFQNVIETFKRTEVPRRIAPINIYYHFYIGERRAALNSLKNIYQWALAQNVNPIFTTHYIDILNGFLSTKIYQISSGWEVKEVGKLRTLRFDQAVEIDMARSRGIKEVKKEKGAIYIALKEKGPYRIILKRS
;
A
#
# COMPACT_ATOMS: atom_id res chain seq x y z
N MET A 1 13.77 -35.31 -28.19
CA MET A 1 15.16 -35.70 -27.87
C MET A 1 15.12 -36.92 -26.94
N LYS A 2 15.46 -38.09 -27.48
CA LYS A 2 15.62 -39.35 -26.74
C LYS A 2 17.08 -39.45 -26.30
N TYR A 3 17.35 -39.74 -25.02
CA TYR A 3 18.68 -40.20 -24.62
C TYR A 3 18.69 -41.71 -24.46
N VAL A 4 19.60 -42.31 -25.22
CA VAL A 4 19.95 -43.72 -25.30
C VAL A 4 20.79 -44.08 -24.06
N CYS A 5 20.45 -45.18 -23.39
CA CYS A 5 21.26 -45.77 -22.33
C CYS A 5 21.94 -47.02 -22.89
N THR A 6 23.25 -46.97 -23.08
CA THR A 6 24.07 -48.11 -23.52
C THR A 6 24.39 -49.02 -22.33
N LYS A 7 24.05 -50.30 -22.47
CA LYS A 7 24.39 -51.39 -21.54
C LYS A 7 25.86 -51.77 -21.66
N GLY A 8 26.57 -51.87 -20.55
CA GLY A 8 27.79 -52.66 -20.39
C GLY A 8 27.48 -53.88 -19.52
N VAL A 9 27.77 -55.08 -20.03
CA VAL A 9 27.64 -56.35 -19.34
C VAL A 9 28.95 -56.65 -18.60
N SER A 10 28.86 -57.03 -17.33
CA SER A 10 29.87 -57.83 -16.63
C SER A 10 29.16 -58.69 -15.58
N VAL A 11 29.37 -60.00 -15.66
CA VAL A 11 28.81 -61.03 -14.76
C VAL A 11 29.89 -61.39 -13.74
N PHE A 12 29.53 -61.45 -12.45
CA PHE A 12 29.68 -62.59 -11.51
C PHE A 12 29.97 -62.24 -10.02
N ILE A 13 29.14 -62.87 -9.16
CA ILE A 13 29.32 -63.36 -7.76
C ILE A 13 29.33 -62.37 -6.58
N GLY A 14 28.28 -62.48 -5.74
CA GLY A 14 28.44 -62.60 -4.28
C GLY A 14 28.14 -61.39 -3.39
N ALA A 15 27.14 -61.58 -2.51
CA ALA A 15 26.99 -60.97 -1.17
C ALA A 15 26.66 -59.46 -1.03
N THR A 16 25.42 -59.22 -0.59
CA THR A 16 25.03 -58.33 0.52
C THR A 16 25.49 -56.86 0.53
N SER A 17 24.66 -55.96 -0.01
CA SER A 17 24.28 -54.71 0.68
C SER A 17 23.19 -53.97 -0.11
N ILE A 18 21.97 -53.92 0.41
CA ILE A 18 20.91 -53.04 -0.10
C ILE A 18 21.21 -51.63 0.44
N LEU A 19 21.96 -50.84 -0.34
CA LEU A 19 22.01 -49.39 -0.19
C LEU A 19 20.75 -48.81 -0.83
N LEU A 20 19.72 -48.58 -0.01
CA LEU A 20 18.59 -47.73 -0.37
C LEU A 20 19.09 -46.28 -0.48
N SER A 21 19.51 -45.88 -1.68
CA SER A 21 19.66 -44.47 -2.02
C SER A 21 18.27 -43.84 -2.21
N SER A 22 17.61 -43.50 -1.10
CA SER A 22 16.44 -42.64 -1.14
C SER A 22 16.90 -41.19 -1.32
N SER A 23 17.10 -40.77 -2.57
CA SER A 23 17.06 -39.35 -2.88
C SER A 23 15.60 -38.88 -2.73
N LEU A 24 15.18 -38.63 -1.49
CA LEU A 24 14.03 -37.77 -1.23
C LEU A 24 14.39 -36.39 -1.77
N CYS A 25 13.98 -36.12 -3.00
CA CYS A 25 13.96 -34.78 -3.55
C CYS A 25 13.07 -33.96 -2.62
N ALA A 26 13.68 -33.21 -1.69
CA ALA A 26 12.95 -32.45 -0.68
C ALA A 26 11.93 -31.56 -1.41
N SER A 27 10.64 -31.80 -1.15
CA SER A 27 9.55 -31.10 -1.80
C SER A 27 9.67 -29.61 -1.46
N ARG A 28 9.97 -28.81 -2.49
CA ARG A 28 9.98 -27.36 -2.43
C ARG A 28 8.61 -26.87 -2.85
N VAL A 29 7.89 -26.20 -1.96
CA VAL A 29 6.55 -25.67 -2.24
C VAL A 29 6.61 -24.15 -2.27
N GLU A 30 6.23 -23.55 -3.41
CA GLU A 30 6.14 -22.09 -3.51
C GLU A 30 4.95 -21.57 -2.71
N LEU A 31 5.23 -20.56 -1.89
CA LEU A 31 4.20 -19.81 -1.21
C LEU A 31 3.56 -18.82 -2.18
N LYS A 32 2.30 -19.07 -2.52
CA LYS A 32 1.49 -18.10 -3.25
C LYS A 32 1.22 -16.89 -2.36
N ARG A 33 1.56 -15.70 -2.86
CA ARG A 33 1.39 -14.41 -2.18
C ARG A 33 0.33 -13.53 -2.82
N ASP A 34 -0.08 -13.84 -4.04
CA ASP A 34 -1.05 -13.05 -4.79
C ASP A 34 -2.47 -13.36 -4.29
N ILE A 35 -3.25 -12.31 -4.07
CA ILE A 35 -4.67 -12.32 -3.68
C ILE A 35 -5.43 -11.59 -4.77
N LEU A 36 -6.49 -12.21 -5.29
CA LEU A 36 -7.38 -11.55 -6.24
C LEU A 36 -8.39 -10.70 -5.46
N ALA A 37 -8.33 -9.38 -5.61
CA ALA A 37 -9.26 -8.45 -5.00
C ALA A 37 -10.35 -8.08 -6.02
N LEU A 38 -11.59 -8.49 -5.76
CA LEU A 38 -12.72 -8.13 -6.60
C LEU A 38 -13.29 -6.80 -6.13
N TYR A 39 -13.53 -5.90 -7.09
CA TYR A 39 -14.21 -4.63 -6.86
C TYR A 39 -15.29 -4.42 -7.92
N ASP A 40 -16.27 -3.58 -7.62
CA ASP A 40 -17.36 -3.25 -8.52
C ASP A 40 -17.23 -1.77 -8.95
N SER A 41 -16.97 -1.53 -10.23
CA SER A 41 -16.83 -0.18 -10.80
C SER A 41 -18.16 0.58 -10.98
N SER A 42 -19.29 -0.08 -10.78
CA SER A 42 -20.63 0.49 -10.91
C SER A 42 -21.23 0.97 -9.59
N GLU A 43 -20.63 0.60 -8.46
CA GLU A 43 -21.00 1.11 -7.13
C GLU A 43 -20.98 2.65 -7.12
N LYS A 44 -22.05 3.22 -6.54
CA LYS A 44 -22.44 4.64 -6.52
C LYS A 44 -21.33 5.63 -6.93
N GLN A 45 -21.46 6.17 -8.14
CA GLN A 45 -20.72 7.34 -8.64
C GLN A 45 -21.06 8.66 -7.90
N ASP A 46 -21.89 8.60 -6.85
CA ASP A 46 -22.60 9.76 -6.30
C ASP A 46 -21.83 10.57 -5.24
N GLN A 47 -20.56 10.25 -4.95
CA GLN A 47 -19.72 11.08 -4.08
C GLN A 47 -18.69 11.88 -4.87
N VAL A 48 -19.15 12.94 -5.54
CA VAL A 48 -18.25 14.01 -5.97
C VAL A 48 -17.75 14.74 -4.72
N SER A 49 -16.60 14.36 -4.18
CA SER A 49 -15.91 15.21 -3.20
C SER A 49 -15.05 16.21 -3.96
N ILE A 50 -15.47 17.46 -3.97
CA ILE A 50 -14.67 18.55 -4.51
C ILE A 50 -13.57 18.85 -3.48
N GLN A 51 -12.35 18.37 -3.71
CA GLN A 51 -11.19 18.94 -3.04
C GLN A 51 -10.74 20.18 -3.83
N VAL A 52 -11.11 21.35 -3.31
CA VAL A 52 -10.59 22.61 -3.81
C VAL A 52 -9.18 22.78 -3.26
N PHE A 53 -8.17 22.59 -4.09
CA PHE A 53 -6.81 22.98 -3.76
C PHE A 53 -6.64 24.46 -4.08
N GLU A 54 -6.23 25.29 -3.12
CA GLU A 54 -5.69 26.61 -3.44
C GLU A 54 -4.24 26.42 -3.89
N ASN A 55 -3.87 26.92 -5.08
CA ASN A 55 -2.48 26.89 -5.52
C ASN A 55 -1.65 27.86 -4.66
N PRO A 56 -0.75 27.37 -3.78
CA PRO A 56 0.06 28.25 -2.93
C PRO A 56 1.05 29.09 -3.74
N GLN A 57 1.31 28.70 -5.00
CA GLN A 57 2.26 29.34 -5.91
C GLN A 57 1.66 30.55 -6.66
N ALA A 58 0.34 30.78 -6.60
CA ALA A 58 -0.32 31.81 -7.41
C ALA A 58 -0.11 33.26 -6.90
N GLY A 59 0.51 33.46 -5.73
CA GLY A 59 0.46 34.74 -5.05
C GLY A 59 -0.99 35.23 -4.86
N GLN A 60 -1.21 36.50 -4.51
CA GLN A 60 -2.56 37.04 -4.26
C GLN A 60 -3.53 37.01 -5.47
N LYS A 61 -3.14 36.49 -6.64
CA LYS A 61 -3.94 36.50 -7.86
C LYS A 61 -3.93 35.14 -8.58
N GLY A 62 -4.71 34.18 -8.07
CA GLY A 62 -5.04 32.98 -8.85
C GLY A 62 -5.58 31.84 -7.99
N LYS A 63 -6.82 31.97 -7.52
CA LYS A 63 -7.55 30.85 -6.89
C LYS A 63 -8.14 29.97 -7.98
N GLU A 64 -7.44 28.95 -8.44
CA GLU A 64 -8.03 27.93 -9.31
C GLU A 64 -8.54 26.76 -8.49
N LYS A 65 -9.77 26.31 -8.76
CA LYS A 65 -10.41 25.18 -8.07
C LYS A 65 -10.25 23.95 -8.94
N ALA A 66 -9.51 22.95 -8.51
CA ALA A 66 -9.59 21.62 -9.10
C ALA A 66 -10.84 20.89 -8.57
N MET A 67 -11.49 20.10 -9.41
CA MET A 67 -12.61 19.22 -9.03
C MET A 67 -12.17 17.78 -9.24
N GLU A 68 -12.10 16.99 -8.16
CA GLU A 68 -11.82 15.57 -8.25
C GLU A 68 -13.13 14.77 -8.37
N PHE A 69 -13.27 13.98 -9.43
CA PHE A 69 -14.37 13.02 -9.56
C PHE A 69 -13.95 11.67 -8.94
N LYS A 70 -14.66 11.21 -7.91
CA LYS A 70 -14.41 9.91 -7.28
C LYS A 70 -15.30 8.82 -7.89
N ASN A 71 -14.86 8.27 -9.01
CA ASN A 71 -15.41 7.01 -9.51
C ASN A 71 -14.77 5.82 -8.77
N PHE A 72 -15.55 4.77 -8.49
CA PHE A 72 -15.04 3.48 -8.01
C PHE A 72 -14.11 2.87 -9.06
N ARG A 73 -12.93 2.42 -8.60
CA ARG A 73 -11.85 1.91 -9.46
C ARG A 73 -10.89 1.07 -8.63
N GLU A 74 -9.87 0.50 -9.26
CA GLU A 74 -8.90 -0.39 -8.63
C GLU A 74 -8.17 0.23 -7.41
N ASP A 75 -8.01 1.55 -7.36
CA ASP A 75 -7.43 2.29 -6.22
C ASP A 75 -8.45 3.16 -5.45
N ARG A 76 -9.75 2.96 -5.69
CA ARG A 76 -10.84 3.63 -4.96
C ARG A 76 -11.96 2.61 -4.76
N ASN A 77 -11.77 1.77 -3.75
CA ASN A 77 -12.74 0.78 -3.26
C ASN A 77 -12.36 0.40 -1.82
N PRO A 78 -13.29 -0.14 -1.01
CA PRO A 78 -13.02 -0.48 0.39
C PRO A 78 -11.83 -1.44 0.58
N THR A 79 -11.61 -2.38 -0.35
CA THR A 79 -10.47 -3.30 -0.28
C THR A 79 -9.14 -2.55 -0.39
N PHE A 80 -9.03 -1.61 -1.32
CA PHE A 80 -7.86 -0.74 -1.47
C PHE A 80 -7.68 0.21 -0.27
N GLU A 81 -8.74 0.90 0.13
CA GLU A 81 -8.69 1.88 1.22
C GLU A 81 -8.30 1.27 2.56
N HIS A 82 -8.68 0.01 2.80
CA HIS A 82 -8.60 -0.59 4.13
C HIS A 82 -7.78 -1.88 4.16
N ALA A 83 -8.06 -2.85 3.29
CA ALA A 83 -7.52 -4.20 3.42
C ALA A 83 -6.10 -4.36 2.83
N GLU A 84 -5.74 -3.60 1.79
CA GLU A 84 -4.47 -3.81 1.08
C GLU A 84 -3.25 -3.55 1.98
N MET A 85 -3.25 -2.49 2.79
CA MET A 85 -2.11 -2.18 3.67
C MET A 85 -1.85 -3.30 4.70
N PRO A 86 -2.83 -3.78 5.49
CA PRO A 86 -2.61 -4.91 6.39
C PRO A 86 -2.20 -6.19 5.65
N LEU A 87 -2.75 -6.46 4.47
CA LEU A 87 -2.37 -7.61 3.65
C LEU A 87 -0.92 -7.50 3.14
N ASN A 88 -0.50 -6.31 2.70
CA ASN A 88 0.89 -6.01 2.35
C ASN A 88 1.83 -6.21 3.54
N HIS A 89 1.44 -5.75 4.74
CA HIS A 89 2.19 -5.99 5.97
C HIS A 89 2.33 -7.49 6.28
N LEU A 90 1.31 -8.29 5.96
CA LEU A 90 1.35 -9.75 6.04
C LEU A 90 2.13 -10.41 4.89
N GLY A 91 2.77 -9.65 4.01
CA GLY A 91 3.55 -10.17 2.88
C GLY A 91 2.70 -10.59 1.68
N LEU A 92 1.39 -10.32 1.68
CA LEU A 92 0.48 -10.63 0.57
C LEU A 92 0.38 -9.44 -0.41
N LYS A 93 0.04 -9.73 -1.66
CA LYS A 93 -0.06 -8.75 -2.75
C LYS A 93 -1.46 -8.83 -3.35
N LEU A 94 -2.07 -7.68 -3.61
CA LEU A 94 -3.38 -7.65 -4.24
C LEU A 94 -3.23 -7.40 -5.73
N ILE A 95 -4.10 -8.06 -6.49
CA ILE A 95 -4.32 -7.80 -7.91
C ILE A 95 -5.82 -7.56 -8.06
N TYR A 96 -6.17 -6.39 -8.55
CA TYR A 96 -7.56 -5.96 -8.65
C TYR A 96 -8.22 -6.49 -9.91
N TRP A 97 -9.49 -6.84 -9.80
CA TRP A 97 -10.31 -7.28 -10.91
C TRP A 97 -11.71 -6.70 -10.78
N ASP A 98 -12.11 -5.91 -11.78
CA ASP A 98 -13.47 -5.40 -11.89
C ASP A 98 -14.41 -6.56 -12.22
N VAL A 99 -15.44 -6.77 -11.40
CA VAL A 99 -16.46 -7.79 -11.68
C VAL A 99 -17.31 -7.45 -12.91
N ASN A 100 -17.37 -6.17 -13.30
CA ASN A 100 -18.20 -5.69 -14.40
C ASN A 100 -17.52 -5.72 -15.77
N GLN A 101 -16.20 -5.90 -15.85
CA GLN A 101 -15.46 -5.96 -17.14
C GLN A 101 -15.77 -7.24 -17.96
N GLY A 102 -16.58 -8.16 -17.43
CA GLY A 102 -17.39 -9.07 -18.23
C GLY A 102 -17.15 -10.57 -18.00
N THR A 103 -15.90 -11.01 -17.87
CA THR A 103 -15.57 -12.44 -17.62
C THR A 103 -14.65 -12.54 -16.43
N LEU A 104 -14.99 -13.39 -15.45
CA LEU A 104 -14.13 -13.64 -14.29
C LEU A 104 -12.90 -14.48 -14.68
N PRO A 105 -11.78 -14.39 -13.95
CA PRO A 105 -10.56 -15.14 -14.26
C PRO A 105 -10.78 -16.64 -14.36
N ASP A 106 -10.18 -17.25 -15.38
CA ASP A 106 -10.27 -18.70 -15.57
C ASP A 106 -9.42 -19.49 -14.55
N ASP A 107 -9.54 -20.81 -14.59
CA ASP A 107 -8.83 -21.69 -13.65
C ASP A 107 -7.30 -21.64 -13.83
N ALA A 108 -6.80 -21.33 -15.03
CA ALA A 108 -5.38 -21.26 -15.30
C ALA A 108 -4.78 -20.02 -14.63
N MET A 109 -5.42 -18.86 -14.80
CA MET A 109 -5.09 -17.63 -14.11
C MET A 109 -5.22 -17.83 -12.59
N MET A 110 -6.28 -18.51 -12.14
CA MET A 110 -6.50 -18.75 -10.72
C MET A 110 -5.40 -19.57 -10.04
N LYS A 111 -4.56 -20.32 -10.77
CA LYS A 111 -3.45 -21.09 -10.17
C LYS A 111 -2.46 -20.23 -9.38
N ARG A 112 -2.20 -18.97 -9.78
CA ARG A 112 -1.23 -18.10 -9.10
C ARG A 112 -1.72 -17.58 -7.74
N TYR A 113 -3.02 -17.42 -7.57
CA TYR A 113 -3.59 -16.80 -6.38
C TYR A 113 -3.66 -17.77 -5.20
N ARG A 114 -3.41 -17.25 -4.00
CA ARG A 114 -3.68 -17.93 -2.72
C ARG A 114 -5.16 -17.90 -2.38
N GLY A 115 -5.83 -16.78 -2.66
CA GLY A 115 -7.23 -16.58 -2.32
C GLY A 115 -7.85 -15.38 -3.04
N ILE A 116 -9.10 -15.13 -2.70
CA ILE A 116 -9.94 -14.06 -3.24
C ILE A 116 -10.46 -13.22 -2.07
N VAL A 117 -10.50 -11.90 -2.25
CA VAL A 117 -11.13 -10.95 -1.33
C VAL A 117 -12.24 -10.24 -2.09
N THR A 118 -13.40 -10.12 -1.46
CA THR A 118 -14.51 -9.27 -1.93
C THR A 118 -14.90 -8.31 -0.82
N TRP A 119 -15.06 -7.03 -1.17
CA TRP A 119 -15.61 -6.03 -0.26
C TRP A 119 -16.44 -5.04 -1.08
N PHE A 120 -17.75 -5.29 -1.09
CA PHE A 120 -18.74 -4.52 -1.83
C PHE A 120 -19.54 -3.64 -0.86
N ASP A 121 -19.99 -2.49 -1.34
CA ASP A 121 -20.84 -1.54 -0.64
C ASP A 121 -22.32 -1.70 -1.02
N ASP A 122 -22.62 -2.34 -2.15
CA ASP A 122 -23.99 -2.63 -2.55
C ASP A 122 -24.29 -4.14 -2.70
N LYS A 123 -25.48 -4.44 -3.22
CA LYS A 123 -26.03 -5.79 -3.30
C LYS A 123 -26.22 -6.27 -4.74
N GLN A 124 -25.70 -5.54 -5.72
CA GLN A 124 -25.94 -5.80 -7.13
C GLN A 124 -24.64 -5.78 -7.95
N MET A 125 -24.57 -6.64 -8.97
CA MET A 125 -23.42 -6.66 -9.89
C MET A 125 -23.84 -7.20 -11.25
N VAL A 126 -23.00 -6.99 -12.27
CA VAL A 126 -23.23 -7.60 -13.59
C VAL A 126 -22.97 -9.12 -13.53
N LYS A 127 -23.90 -9.92 -14.05
CA LYS A 127 -23.82 -11.40 -14.10
C LYS A 127 -23.68 -12.05 -12.71
N ALA A 128 -24.49 -11.60 -11.75
CA ALA A 128 -24.46 -12.05 -10.35
C ALA A 128 -24.53 -13.59 -10.18
N GLN A 129 -25.32 -14.29 -11.00
CA GLN A 129 -25.42 -15.76 -10.98
C GLN A 129 -24.10 -16.43 -11.40
N ALA A 130 -23.45 -15.94 -12.47
CA ALA A 130 -22.19 -16.48 -12.95
C ALA A 130 -21.05 -16.23 -11.95
N TYR A 131 -21.09 -15.10 -11.24
CA TYR A 131 -20.19 -14.82 -10.12
C TYR A 131 -20.35 -15.85 -8.98
N CYS A 132 -21.58 -16.17 -8.57
CA CYS A 132 -21.83 -17.17 -7.53
C CYS A 132 -21.28 -18.56 -7.93
N GLU A 133 -21.55 -19.00 -9.17
CA GLU A 133 -21.07 -20.28 -9.70
C GLU A 133 -19.54 -20.32 -9.77
N TRP A 134 -18.92 -19.23 -10.21
CA TRP A 134 -17.47 -19.10 -10.25
C TRP A 134 -16.86 -19.17 -8.85
N LEU A 135 -17.42 -18.43 -7.88
CA LEU A 135 -16.90 -18.39 -6.52
C LEU A 135 -17.02 -19.74 -5.82
N GLU A 136 -18.17 -20.42 -5.97
CA GLU A 136 -18.38 -21.79 -5.51
C GLU A 136 -17.31 -22.75 -6.08
N LYS A 137 -17.03 -22.64 -7.39
CA LYS A 137 -15.99 -23.43 -8.05
C LYS A 137 -14.60 -23.14 -7.49
N GLN A 138 -14.27 -21.89 -7.19
CA GLN A 138 -12.97 -21.54 -6.60
C GLN A 138 -12.82 -22.09 -5.18
N ILE A 139 -13.88 -22.05 -4.37
CA ILE A 139 -13.89 -22.67 -3.02
C ILE A 139 -13.61 -24.17 -3.12
N LYS A 140 -14.31 -24.88 -4.03
CA LYS A 140 -14.11 -26.32 -4.28
C LYS A 140 -12.70 -26.65 -4.78
N LYS A 141 -11.98 -25.67 -5.33
CA LYS A 141 -10.57 -25.76 -5.75
C LYS A 141 -9.58 -25.29 -4.68
N ASN A 142 -10.01 -25.24 -3.42
CA ASN A 142 -9.22 -24.88 -2.26
C ASN A 142 -8.65 -23.44 -2.31
N LYS A 143 -9.36 -22.52 -2.96
CA LYS A 143 -9.07 -21.08 -2.79
C LYS A 143 -9.63 -20.60 -1.47
N LYS A 144 -8.82 -19.84 -0.73
CA LYS A 144 -9.28 -19.11 0.45
C LYS A 144 -10.17 -17.95 -0.01
N ILE A 145 -11.40 -17.85 0.47
CA ILE A 145 -12.30 -16.75 0.13
C ILE A 145 -12.54 -15.88 1.35
N LEU A 146 -12.38 -14.58 1.20
CA LEU A 146 -12.70 -13.60 2.22
C LEU A 146 -13.82 -12.69 1.71
N ILE A 147 -14.98 -12.74 2.37
CA ILE A 147 -16.09 -11.84 2.12
C ILE A 147 -16.15 -10.83 3.26
N LEU A 148 -15.94 -9.55 2.95
CA LEU A 148 -16.03 -8.43 3.88
C LEU A 148 -17.23 -7.57 3.47
N GLY A 149 -18.11 -7.25 4.41
CA GLY A 149 -19.27 -6.42 4.12
C GLY A 149 -20.33 -7.14 3.29
N GLU A 150 -20.86 -6.45 2.29
CA GLU A 150 -21.94 -6.98 1.46
C GLU A 150 -21.42 -8.06 0.50
N PHE A 151 -22.31 -9.00 0.13
CA PHE A 151 -21.97 -10.04 -0.83
C PHE A 151 -21.95 -9.54 -2.29
N GLY A 152 -22.61 -8.42 -2.58
CA GLY A 152 -22.64 -7.77 -3.90
C GLY A 152 -23.50 -8.45 -4.97
N ALA A 153 -23.92 -9.69 -4.77
CA ALA A 153 -24.58 -10.48 -5.83
C ALA A 153 -26.02 -10.89 -5.50
N GLU A 154 -26.79 -10.09 -4.76
CA GLU A 154 -28.22 -10.39 -4.53
C GLU A 154 -29.09 -10.10 -5.77
N LYS A 155 -28.65 -9.19 -6.65
CA LYS A 155 -29.38 -8.75 -7.84
C LYS A 155 -28.45 -8.58 -9.05
N ASP A 156 -28.94 -8.92 -10.24
CA ASP A 156 -28.22 -8.60 -11.48
C ASP A 156 -28.45 -7.14 -11.89
N LEU A 157 -27.35 -6.40 -12.07
CA LEU A 157 -27.39 -4.97 -12.39
C LEU A 157 -28.04 -4.68 -13.76
N LYS A 158 -27.85 -5.54 -14.76
CA LYS A 158 -28.33 -5.30 -16.13
C LYS A 158 -29.78 -5.69 -16.32
N THR A 159 -30.18 -6.85 -15.80
CA THR A 159 -31.57 -7.32 -15.95
C THR A 159 -32.49 -6.76 -14.86
N GLY A 160 -31.92 -6.37 -13.73
CA GLY A 160 -32.67 -5.95 -12.55
C GLY A 160 -33.31 -7.13 -11.80
N GLU A 161 -33.05 -8.37 -12.20
CA GLU A 161 -33.62 -9.56 -11.58
C GLU A 161 -32.85 -9.93 -10.30
N SER A 162 -33.58 -10.25 -9.23
CA SER A 162 -32.97 -10.87 -8.05
C SER A 162 -32.48 -12.26 -8.40
N ILE A 163 -31.26 -12.61 -7.99
CA ILE A 163 -30.81 -13.98 -8.17
C ILE A 163 -31.52 -14.92 -7.19
N SER A 164 -31.60 -16.20 -7.54
CA SER A 164 -32.13 -17.19 -6.61
C SER A 164 -31.30 -17.21 -5.32
N GLU A 165 -31.95 -17.19 -4.15
CA GLU A 165 -31.26 -17.34 -2.86
C GLU A 165 -30.40 -18.62 -2.82
N MET A 166 -30.80 -19.65 -3.58
CA MET A 166 -30.04 -20.89 -3.73
C MET A 166 -28.61 -20.66 -4.24
N GLY A 167 -28.36 -19.67 -5.10
CA GLY A 167 -27.02 -19.33 -5.59
C GLY A 167 -26.10 -18.86 -4.47
N ILE A 168 -26.57 -17.90 -3.68
CA ILE A 168 -25.84 -17.35 -2.52
C ILE A 168 -25.65 -18.44 -1.46
N GLN A 169 -26.70 -19.20 -1.17
CA GLN A 169 -26.65 -20.28 -0.20
C GLN A 169 -25.63 -21.37 -0.58
N LYS A 170 -25.44 -21.69 -1.88
CA LYS A 170 -24.41 -22.64 -2.32
C LYS A 170 -22.99 -22.14 -2.04
N VAL A 171 -22.72 -20.86 -2.26
CA VAL A 171 -21.43 -20.24 -1.94
C VAL A 171 -21.16 -20.33 -0.44
N PHE A 172 -22.09 -19.85 0.40
CA PHE A 172 -21.93 -19.89 1.85
C PHE A 172 -21.83 -21.33 2.38
N ARG A 173 -22.62 -22.27 1.85
CA ARG A 173 -22.50 -23.70 2.22
C ARG A 173 -21.13 -24.27 1.88
N SER A 174 -20.53 -23.86 0.75
CA SER A 174 -19.16 -24.25 0.40
C SER A 174 -18.11 -23.69 1.36
N LEU A 175 -18.42 -22.59 2.06
CA LEU A 175 -17.64 -22.06 3.18
C LEU A 175 -17.97 -22.72 4.52
N ASN A 176 -18.85 -23.73 4.57
CA ASN A 176 -19.41 -24.31 5.80
C ASN A 176 -20.24 -23.31 6.62
N LEU A 177 -20.98 -22.44 5.93
CA LEU A 177 -21.88 -21.45 6.51
C LEU A 177 -23.28 -21.59 5.90
N GLN A 178 -24.31 -21.12 6.60
CA GLN A 178 -25.66 -21.00 6.07
C GLN A 178 -26.10 -19.55 6.08
N TRP A 179 -26.41 -19.02 4.89
CA TRP A 179 -26.91 -17.66 4.71
C TRP A 179 -28.44 -17.66 4.53
N SER A 180 -29.12 -16.67 5.11
CA SER A 180 -30.59 -16.50 5.00
C SER A 180 -31.02 -15.03 4.94
N GLY A 181 -30.21 -14.18 4.30
CA GLY A 181 -30.52 -12.76 4.10
C GLY A 181 -30.15 -11.87 5.28
N GLY A 182 -30.25 -10.56 5.10
CA GLY A 182 -29.91 -9.56 6.12
C GLY A 182 -30.84 -8.35 6.09
N LYS A 183 -30.91 -7.61 7.20
CA LYS A 183 -31.73 -6.40 7.35
C LYS A 183 -31.01 -5.40 8.27
N GLN A 184 -31.32 -4.12 8.11
CA GLN A 184 -31.03 -3.11 9.14
C GLN A 184 -31.86 -3.41 10.39
N GLU A 185 -31.34 -3.03 11.55
CA GLU A 185 -31.99 -3.26 12.84
C GLU A 185 -31.68 -2.12 13.81
N THR A 186 -32.49 -2.00 14.86
CA THR A 186 -32.19 -1.05 15.94
C THR A 186 -31.09 -1.63 16.86
N PRO A 187 -30.04 -0.87 17.24
CA PRO A 187 -28.93 -1.42 18.02
C PRO A 187 -29.27 -2.16 19.30
N TRP A 188 -30.30 -1.71 20.03
CA TRP A 188 -30.73 -2.35 21.28
C TRP A 188 -31.41 -3.71 21.06
N ARG A 189 -31.87 -4.01 19.84
CA ARG A 189 -32.53 -5.28 19.48
C ARG A 189 -31.55 -6.36 19.04
N LEU A 190 -30.26 -6.03 18.94
CA LEU A 190 -29.19 -6.98 18.66
C LEU A 190 -28.37 -7.22 19.93
N HIS A 191 -28.60 -8.36 20.56
CA HIS A 191 -27.84 -8.77 21.73
C HIS A 191 -26.54 -9.45 21.28
N ILE A 192 -25.38 -8.89 21.61
CA ILE A 192 -24.09 -9.52 21.32
C ILE A 192 -23.87 -10.69 22.29
N ASP A 193 -23.98 -11.92 21.79
CA ASP A 193 -23.89 -13.13 22.61
C ASP A 193 -22.44 -13.54 22.91
N HIS A 194 -21.57 -13.33 21.93
CA HIS A 194 -20.18 -13.74 21.98
C HIS A 194 -19.34 -12.74 21.21
N LYS A 195 -18.24 -12.29 21.81
CA LYS A 195 -17.21 -11.50 21.15
C LYS A 195 -15.83 -11.88 21.66
N VAL A 196 -14.86 -11.99 20.75
CA VAL A 196 -13.44 -12.13 21.10
C VAL A 196 -12.77 -10.77 20.91
N SER A 197 -12.63 -9.98 21.98
CA SER A 197 -12.21 -8.57 21.92
C SER A 197 -10.89 -8.34 21.18
N SER A 198 -9.92 -9.25 21.28
CA SER A 198 -8.65 -9.13 20.53
C SER A 198 -8.82 -9.18 19.00
N MET A 199 -9.95 -9.72 18.53
CA MET A 199 -10.31 -9.85 17.11
C MET A 199 -11.30 -8.79 16.64
N VAL A 200 -12.27 -8.36 17.47
CA VAL A 200 -13.40 -7.51 17.02
C VAL A 200 -13.57 -6.20 17.79
N GLU A 201 -12.59 -5.85 18.63
CA GLU A 201 -12.51 -4.55 19.31
C GLU A 201 -11.08 -3.98 19.21
N PHE A 202 -10.52 -3.95 17.99
CA PHE A 202 -9.11 -3.62 17.76
C PHE A 202 -8.76 -2.16 18.09
N GLU A 203 -9.43 -1.19 17.47
CA GLU A 203 -9.25 0.25 17.75
C GLU A 203 -10.51 0.88 18.36
N ARG A 204 -11.65 0.19 18.27
CA ARG A 204 -12.94 0.65 18.78
C ARG A 204 -13.69 -0.48 19.48
N THR A 205 -14.20 -0.21 20.67
CA THR A 205 -15.09 -1.12 21.40
C THR A 205 -16.45 -1.25 20.71
N LEU A 206 -17.09 -2.42 20.82
CA LEU A 206 -18.42 -2.68 20.29
C LEU A 206 -19.44 -2.70 21.46
N VAL A 207 -20.11 -1.57 21.67
CA VAL A 207 -21.11 -1.37 22.74
C VAL A 207 -22.29 -0.57 22.20
N TYR A 208 -23.45 -1.21 22.00
CA TYR A 208 -24.68 -0.59 21.47
C TYR A 208 -24.56 0.06 20.08
N GLU A 209 -23.68 -0.45 19.22
CA GLU A 209 -23.43 0.08 17.87
C GLU A 209 -23.73 -0.93 16.75
N ALA A 210 -24.34 -2.07 17.09
CA ALA A 210 -24.70 -3.12 16.14
C ALA A 210 -26.04 -2.76 15.47
N ASP A 211 -26.05 -2.07 14.34
CA ASP A 211 -27.26 -1.52 13.69
C ASP A 211 -27.75 -2.33 12.47
N SER A 212 -27.10 -3.45 12.19
CA SER A 212 -27.39 -4.27 11.02
C SER A 212 -26.91 -5.69 11.24
N TYR A 213 -27.54 -6.63 10.53
CA TYR A 213 -27.10 -8.01 10.51
C TYR A 213 -27.40 -8.69 9.18
N THR A 214 -26.54 -9.65 8.85
CA THR A 214 -26.82 -10.68 7.85
C THR A 214 -26.88 -12.01 8.60
N LYS A 215 -27.97 -12.75 8.41
CA LYS A 215 -28.16 -14.05 9.03
C LYS A 215 -27.21 -15.06 8.41
N VAL A 216 -26.11 -15.32 9.11
CA VAL A 216 -25.11 -16.33 8.76
C VAL A 216 -24.92 -17.26 9.94
N THR A 217 -25.07 -18.57 9.74
CA THR A 217 -24.89 -19.59 10.78
C THR A 217 -23.72 -20.49 10.44
N SER A 218 -22.89 -20.82 11.45
CA SER A 218 -21.81 -21.80 11.28
C SER A 218 -22.36 -23.23 11.16
N LEU A 219 -21.88 -23.99 10.17
CA LEU A 219 -22.29 -25.38 9.94
C LEU A 219 -21.25 -26.43 10.38
N ASP A 220 -20.02 -26.02 10.70
CA ASP A 220 -18.93 -26.91 11.11
C ASP A 220 -18.29 -26.44 12.42
N SER A 221 -18.04 -27.39 13.32
CA SER A 221 -17.27 -27.22 14.56
C SER A 221 -15.84 -26.67 14.36
N LYS A 222 -15.26 -26.83 13.17
CA LYS A 222 -13.94 -26.30 12.81
C LYS A 222 -13.96 -24.79 12.53
N ASN A 223 -15.14 -24.22 12.29
CA ASN A 223 -15.27 -22.79 12.13
C ASN A 223 -15.08 -22.09 13.47
N ARG A 224 -14.49 -20.89 13.42
CA ARG A 224 -14.28 -20.05 14.59
C ARG A 224 -15.14 -18.80 14.45
N VAL A 225 -16.17 -18.73 15.27
CA VAL A 225 -17.05 -17.55 15.36
C VAL A 225 -16.43 -16.59 16.36
N TYR A 226 -16.05 -15.40 15.90
CA TYR A 226 -15.42 -14.36 16.70
C TYR A 226 -16.39 -13.28 17.19
N LEU A 227 -17.54 -13.17 16.52
CA LEU A 227 -18.64 -12.29 16.92
C LEU A 227 -19.95 -12.95 16.50
N SER A 228 -20.90 -13.02 17.43
CA SER A 228 -22.28 -13.44 17.16
C SER A 228 -23.28 -12.59 17.91
N ALA A 229 -24.49 -12.49 17.37
CA ALA A 229 -25.58 -11.80 18.01
C ALA A 229 -26.89 -12.59 17.91
N THR A 230 -27.80 -12.30 18.85
CA THR A 230 -29.20 -12.75 18.87
C THR A 230 -30.09 -11.56 18.55
N GLN A 231 -31.06 -11.75 17.65
CA GLN A 231 -32.13 -10.77 17.45
C GLN A 231 -33.21 -10.98 18.53
N GLU A 232 -33.53 -9.91 19.26
CA GLU A 232 -34.35 -9.98 20.49
C GLU A 232 -35.75 -10.57 20.28
N ASN A 233 -36.45 -10.18 19.21
CA ASN A 233 -37.83 -10.59 18.95
C ASN A 233 -37.97 -12.03 18.43
N SER A 234 -37.07 -12.47 17.56
CA SER A 234 -37.12 -13.80 16.94
C SER A 234 -36.32 -14.84 17.71
N GLY A 235 -35.39 -14.42 18.56
CA GLY A 235 -34.42 -15.30 19.24
C GLY A 235 -33.41 -15.95 18.29
N GLU A 236 -33.38 -15.53 17.02
CA GLU A 236 -32.47 -16.09 16.03
C GLU A 236 -31.03 -15.64 16.29
N LYS A 237 -30.11 -16.60 16.24
CA LYS A 237 -28.67 -16.38 16.41
C LYS A 237 -27.95 -16.39 15.07
N PHE A 238 -26.99 -15.50 14.91
CA PHE A 238 -26.14 -15.44 13.72
C PHE A 238 -24.71 -15.01 14.06
N ALA A 239 -23.77 -15.52 13.28
CA ALA A 239 -22.37 -15.12 13.28
C ALA A 239 -22.17 -13.87 12.41
N LEU A 240 -21.51 -12.87 12.98
CA LEU A 240 -21.17 -11.61 12.33
C LEU A 240 -19.71 -11.57 11.87
N VAL A 241 -18.83 -12.30 12.57
CA VAL A 241 -17.43 -12.48 12.18
C VAL A 241 -17.09 -13.95 12.37
N VAL A 242 -16.67 -14.61 11.29
CA VAL A 242 -16.35 -16.05 11.30
C VAL A 242 -15.19 -16.37 10.37
N VAL A 243 -14.30 -17.26 10.83
CA VAL A 243 -13.25 -17.88 10.01
C VAL A 243 -13.58 -19.35 9.83
N THR A 244 -13.40 -19.86 8.62
CA THR A 244 -13.63 -21.26 8.25
C THR A 244 -12.37 -21.84 7.61
N PRO A 245 -12.23 -23.17 7.50
CA PRO A 245 -11.09 -23.75 6.78
C PRO A 245 -10.97 -23.29 5.32
N GLN A 246 -12.05 -22.81 4.71
CA GLN A 246 -12.10 -22.33 3.33
C GLN A 246 -11.98 -20.82 3.21
N GLY A 247 -12.00 -20.05 4.31
CA GLY A 247 -12.09 -18.59 4.18
C GLY A 247 -12.49 -17.84 5.45
N GLY A 248 -13.13 -16.69 5.24
CA GLY A 248 -13.71 -15.87 6.31
C GLY A 248 -14.87 -15.03 5.80
N TYR A 249 -15.76 -14.68 6.72
CA TYR A 249 -16.89 -13.79 6.50
C TYR A 249 -16.96 -12.74 7.61
N VAL A 250 -17.15 -11.49 7.21
CA VAL A 250 -17.40 -10.35 8.11
C VAL A 250 -18.63 -9.62 7.60
N ALA A 251 -19.66 -9.53 8.43
CA ALA A 251 -20.90 -8.84 8.09
C ALA A 251 -20.69 -7.33 7.86
N PRO A 252 -21.57 -6.68 7.06
CA PRO A 252 -21.57 -5.22 6.88
C PRO A 252 -21.53 -4.47 8.22
N GLY A 253 -20.69 -3.42 8.30
CA GLY A 253 -20.54 -2.59 9.50
C GLY A 253 -19.62 -3.13 10.61
N TYR A 254 -19.13 -4.37 10.51
CA TYR A 254 -18.30 -5.00 11.56
C TYR A 254 -16.80 -5.04 11.27
N ALA A 255 -16.36 -4.70 10.06
CA ALA A 255 -14.92 -4.59 9.74
C ALA A 255 -14.35 -3.24 10.21
N VAL A 256 -14.88 -2.15 9.65
CA VAL A 256 -14.48 -0.77 9.90
C VAL A 256 -15.71 0.01 10.35
N TYR A 257 -15.60 0.68 11.49
CA TYR A 257 -16.57 1.67 11.92
C TYR A 257 -16.34 2.98 11.19
N ARG A 258 -17.42 3.65 10.82
CA ARG A 258 -17.41 5.00 10.28
C ARG A 258 -18.40 5.84 11.06
N ASP A 259 -17.94 6.93 11.66
CA ASP A 259 -18.79 7.87 12.35
C ASP A 259 -19.71 8.58 11.34
N PRO A 260 -21.04 8.53 11.50
CA PRO A 260 -21.96 9.15 10.55
C PRO A 260 -21.81 10.66 10.42
N SER A 261 -21.34 11.34 11.47
CA SER A 261 -21.26 12.81 11.54
C SER A 261 -19.90 13.36 11.08
N THR A 262 -18.81 12.76 11.54
CA THR A 262 -17.44 13.21 11.28
C THR A 262 -16.76 12.44 10.15
N GLN A 263 -17.35 11.32 9.71
CA GLN A 263 -16.73 10.37 8.76
C GLN A 263 -15.45 9.72 9.28
N LEU A 264 -15.15 9.87 10.58
CA LEU A 264 -13.98 9.26 11.21
C LEU A 264 -14.06 7.73 11.12
N LYS A 265 -12.95 7.09 10.72
CA LYS A 265 -12.87 5.66 10.46
C LYS A 265 -12.02 4.96 11.53
N GLN A 266 -12.48 3.85 12.08
CA GLN A 266 -11.71 3.01 13.00
C GLN A 266 -11.91 1.54 12.71
N TRP A 267 -10.85 0.74 12.83
CA TRP A 267 -11.00 -0.71 12.74
C TRP A 267 -11.72 -1.28 13.97
N ARG A 268 -12.80 -2.02 13.73
CA ARG A 268 -13.38 -2.93 14.74
C ARG A 268 -12.66 -4.26 14.69
N LEU A 269 -12.62 -4.85 13.50
CA LEU A 269 -11.89 -6.06 13.22
C LEU A 269 -10.38 -5.80 13.35
N ASN A 270 -9.63 -6.72 13.95
CA ASN A 270 -8.17 -6.68 13.93
C ASN A 270 -7.70 -7.23 12.58
N PRO A 271 -7.31 -6.37 11.61
CA PRO A 271 -7.04 -6.84 10.25
C PRO A 271 -5.80 -7.72 10.20
N PHE A 272 -4.82 -7.49 11.09
CA PHE A 272 -3.58 -8.25 11.12
C PHE A 272 -3.81 -9.70 11.60
N LEU A 273 -4.61 -9.90 12.64
CA LEU A 273 -4.93 -11.24 13.14
C LEU A 273 -5.89 -11.98 12.21
N PHE A 274 -6.96 -11.30 11.79
CA PHE A 274 -8.02 -11.92 10.99
C PHE A 274 -7.50 -12.37 9.63
N PHE A 275 -6.81 -11.48 8.88
CA PHE A 275 -6.28 -11.84 7.57
C PHE A 275 -5.16 -12.88 7.65
N GLN A 276 -4.36 -12.85 8.71
CA GLN A 276 -3.32 -13.86 8.95
C GLN A 276 -3.93 -15.26 9.08
N GLU A 277 -5.07 -15.37 9.77
CA GLU A 277 -5.76 -16.63 9.98
C GLU A 277 -6.50 -17.11 8.73
N VAL A 278 -7.26 -16.23 8.07
CA VAL A 278 -8.01 -16.57 6.84
C VAL A 278 -7.09 -17.10 5.75
N PHE A 279 -5.94 -16.44 5.54
CA PHE A 279 -5.00 -16.80 4.48
C PHE A 279 -3.94 -17.81 4.90
N ASP A 280 -3.93 -18.25 6.16
CA ASP A 280 -2.97 -19.21 6.71
C ASP A 280 -1.51 -18.76 6.46
N VAL A 281 -1.19 -17.58 6.97
CA VAL A 281 0.12 -16.93 6.77
C VAL A 281 0.80 -16.54 8.08
N ARG A 282 0.50 -17.23 9.19
CA ARG A 282 1.13 -16.97 10.49
C ARG A 282 2.62 -17.28 10.44
N ASP A 283 2.99 -18.53 10.17
CA ASP A 283 4.35 -19.05 10.41
C ASP A 283 5.38 -18.80 9.28
N ILE A 284 5.22 -17.71 8.55
CA ILE A 284 5.88 -17.47 7.27
C ILE A 284 6.77 -16.22 7.34
N PRO A 285 7.99 -16.24 6.76
CA PRO A 285 8.79 -15.03 6.64
C PRO A 285 8.08 -14.04 5.71
N ARG A 286 8.05 -12.78 6.10
CA ARG A 286 7.44 -11.70 5.33
C ARG A 286 8.53 -10.76 4.81
N PRO A 287 8.49 -10.32 3.54
CA PRO A 287 9.39 -9.28 3.07
C PRO A 287 9.04 -7.96 3.77
N ASP A 288 10.01 -7.34 4.45
CA ASP A 288 9.81 -6.11 5.21
C ASP A 288 10.34 -4.91 4.42
N THR A 289 9.48 -3.91 4.23
CA THR A 289 9.76 -2.68 3.48
C THR A 289 10.12 -1.51 4.39
N THR A 290 10.12 -1.70 5.71
CA THR A 290 10.22 -0.61 6.70
C THR A 290 11.58 -0.55 7.38
N THR A 291 12.38 -1.61 7.24
CA THR A 291 13.61 -1.84 7.99
C THR A 291 14.75 -2.18 7.03
N LEU A 292 15.91 -1.57 7.24
CA LEU A 292 17.14 -1.87 6.53
C LEU A 292 18.29 -1.96 7.54
N ASP A 293 18.99 -3.10 7.55
CA ASP A 293 20.06 -3.40 8.51
C ASP A 293 19.64 -3.20 9.97
N GLY A 294 18.44 -3.69 10.33
CA GLY A 294 17.92 -3.64 11.71
C GLY A 294 17.54 -2.24 12.21
N LYS A 295 17.50 -1.24 11.32
CA LYS A 295 17.10 0.14 11.60
C LYS A 295 15.89 0.53 10.77
N ARG A 296 15.07 1.45 11.28
CA ARG A 296 13.93 1.98 10.52
C ARG A 296 14.44 2.78 9.33
N ILE A 297 13.88 2.56 8.15
CA ILE A 297 14.23 3.35 6.96
C ILE A 297 13.80 4.81 7.17
N LEU A 298 14.66 5.74 6.78
CA LEU A 298 14.36 7.17 6.61
C LEU A 298 14.60 7.53 5.14
N PHE A 299 13.64 8.15 4.48
CA PHE A 299 13.86 8.77 3.18
C PHE A 299 13.16 10.12 3.09
N ILE A 300 13.64 10.96 2.17
CA ILE A 300 13.25 12.36 2.08
C ILE A 300 13.05 12.69 0.60
N HIS A 301 11.89 13.27 0.27
CA HIS A 301 11.68 13.88 -1.04
C HIS A 301 11.12 15.29 -0.90
N ILE A 302 11.58 16.16 -1.80
CA ILE A 302 11.20 17.57 -1.88
C ILE A 302 10.57 17.84 -3.23
N ASP A 303 9.32 18.27 -3.21
CA ASP A 303 8.60 18.68 -4.41
C ASP A 303 9.00 20.10 -4.82
N GLY A 304 8.92 20.37 -6.12
CA GLY A 304 9.46 21.58 -6.74
C GLY A 304 8.72 22.87 -6.32
N ASP A 305 7.56 22.77 -5.69
CA ASP A 305 6.66 23.88 -5.44
C ASP A 305 7.28 25.00 -4.61
N GLY A 306 7.11 26.23 -5.10
CA GLY A 306 7.58 27.44 -4.44
C GLY A 306 9.10 27.63 -4.54
N PHE A 307 9.74 27.05 -5.56
CA PHE A 307 11.17 27.18 -5.78
C PHE A 307 11.60 28.64 -5.90
N VAL A 308 10.83 29.45 -6.65
CA VAL A 308 11.10 30.89 -6.84
C VAL A 308 10.25 31.81 -5.95
N ASN A 309 9.55 31.27 -4.94
CA ASN A 309 8.80 32.10 -4.00
C ASN A 309 9.77 33.00 -3.21
N LEU A 310 9.45 34.29 -3.13
CA LEU A 310 10.22 35.22 -2.30
C LEU A 310 9.91 34.95 -0.82
N SER A 311 10.93 34.66 -0.02
CA SER A 311 10.74 34.36 1.38
C SER A 311 10.31 35.60 2.18
N GLN A 312 9.31 35.45 3.03
CA GLN A 312 8.87 36.50 3.95
C GLN A 312 9.82 36.69 5.13
N ILE A 313 10.76 35.76 5.33
CA ILE A 313 11.74 35.80 6.43
C ILE A 313 12.69 36.99 6.30
N ASP A 314 13.17 37.27 5.09
CA ASP A 314 14.07 38.39 4.82
C ASP A 314 13.66 39.24 3.60
N ARG A 315 12.61 38.84 2.88
CA ARG A 315 12.08 39.53 1.69
C ARG A 315 13.12 39.77 0.60
N LYS A 316 14.16 38.93 0.56
CA LYS A 316 15.28 39.06 -0.38
C LYS A 316 15.58 37.74 -1.10
N ARG A 317 15.61 36.64 -0.37
CA ARG A 317 16.00 35.33 -0.91
C ARG A 317 14.79 34.51 -1.33
N TYR A 318 14.99 33.63 -2.31
CA TYR A 318 13.99 32.62 -2.62
C TYR A 318 13.90 31.57 -1.50
N SER A 319 12.73 30.97 -1.35
CA SER A 319 12.50 29.89 -0.40
C SER A 319 13.44 28.70 -0.64
N SER A 320 13.75 28.41 -1.92
CA SER A 320 14.76 27.41 -2.31
C SER A 320 16.16 27.70 -1.78
N GLU A 321 16.58 28.96 -1.72
CA GLU A 321 17.89 29.33 -1.17
C GLU A 321 17.96 29.12 0.34
N LEU A 322 16.85 29.35 1.05
CA LEU A 322 16.76 29.08 2.48
C LEU A 322 16.75 27.57 2.77
N VAL A 323 16.02 26.78 2.00
CA VAL A 323 16.06 25.31 2.10
C VAL A 323 17.46 24.77 1.79
N LEU A 324 18.13 25.30 0.74
CA LEU A 324 19.52 24.95 0.44
C LEU A 324 20.45 25.21 1.65
N LYS A 325 20.42 26.43 2.20
CA LYS A 325 21.36 26.87 3.24
C LYS A 325 21.06 26.31 4.63
N GLU A 326 19.79 26.22 4.99
CA GLU A 326 19.37 25.85 6.35
C GLU A 326 19.04 24.36 6.50
N ILE A 327 18.80 23.64 5.39
CA ILE A 327 18.47 22.20 5.41
C ILE A 327 19.50 21.39 4.62
N LEU A 328 19.56 21.54 3.29
CA LEU A 328 20.34 20.64 2.44
C LEU A 328 21.86 20.72 2.70
N GLN A 329 22.39 21.88 3.04
CA GLN A 329 23.79 22.05 3.45
C GLN A 329 24.07 21.69 4.92
N LYS A 330 23.02 21.57 5.76
CA LYS A 330 23.15 21.25 7.19
C LYS A 330 23.01 19.76 7.46
N TYR A 331 22.18 19.06 6.70
CA TYR A 331 21.92 17.63 6.86
C TYR A 331 22.49 16.87 5.66
N SER A 332 23.70 16.34 5.81
CA SER A 332 24.39 15.55 4.77
C SER A 332 23.90 14.09 4.71
N ILE A 333 22.60 13.90 4.60
CA ILE A 333 21.91 12.60 4.41
C ILE A 333 21.26 12.57 3.02
N PRO A 334 20.89 11.40 2.47
CA PRO A 334 20.24 11.32 1.16
C PRO A 334 18.93 12.13 1.09
N HIS A 335 18.81 13.00 0.09
CA HIS A 335 17.60 13.75 -0.28
C HIS A 335 17.29 13.52 -1.75
N THR A 336 16.03 13.31 -2.08
CA THR A 336 15.55 13.37 -3.47
C THR A 336 14.87 14.73 -3.67
N VAL A 337 15.30 15.50 -4.66
CA VAL A 337 14.83 16.88 -4.86
C VAL A 337 14.36 17.04 -6.30
N SER A 338 13.15 17.55 -6.49
CA SER A 338 12.62 17.86 -7.81
C SER A 338 12.57 19.36 -8.09
N LEU A 339 12.31 19.71 -9.34
CA LEU A 339 12.11 21.08 -9.81
C LEU A 339 10.95 21.07 -10.83
N ILE A 340 10.10 22.08 -10.77
CA ILE A 340 9.15 22.37 -11.85
C ILE A 340 9.93 22.99 -12.99
N ALA A 341 9.90 22.38 -14.18
CA ALA A 341 10.83 22.78 -15.23
C ALA A 341 10.68 24.26 -15.61
N ALA A 342 9.46 24.79 -15.69
CA ALA A 342 9.23 26.19 -16.02
C ALA A 342 9.94 27.20 -15.09
N GLU A 343 10.24 26.84 -13.84
CA GLU A 343 11.00 27.67 -12.89
C GLU A 343 12.53 27.59 -13.09
N GLY A 344 13.01 26.64 -13.87
CA GLY A 344 14.39 26.52 -14.35
C GLY A 344 14.60 26.95 -15.81
N ASP A 345 13.54 27.25 -16.54
CA ASP A 345 13.58 27.65 -17.95
C ASP A 345 13.47 29.18 -18.09
N GLU A 346 14.51 29.82 -18.63
CA GLU A 346 14.55 31.27 -18.87
C GLU A 346 13.48 31.76 -19.85
N LYS A 347 12.84 30.86 -20.62
CA LYS A 347 11.68 31.22 -21.47
C LYS A 347 10.41 31.50 -20.66
N PHE A 348 10.34 31.03 -19.42
CA PHE A 348 9.16 31.11 -18.56
C PHE A 348 9.48 31.83 -17.25
N PHE A 349 9.61 31.10 -16.14
CA PHE A 349 9.82 31.68 -14.80
C PHE A 349 11.28 31.60 -14.33
N GLY A 350 12.12 30.85 -15.05
CA GLY A 350 13.54 30.74 -14.74
C GLY A 350 14.30 32.04 -14.92
N ASN A 351 15.27 32.27 -14.05
CA ASN A 351 16.21 33.38 -14.15
C ASN A 351 17.59 32.97 -13.65
N LYS A 352 18.58 33.87 -13.78
CA LYS A 352 19.96 33.61 -13.37
C LYS A 352 20.07 33.11 -11.93
N GLU A 353 19.24 33.62 -11.02
CA GLU A 353 19.27 33.27 -9.61
C GLU A 353 18.63 31.91 -9.35
N SER A 354 17.45 31.63 -9.91
CA SER A 354 16.82 30.30 -9.76
C SER A 354 17.70 29.20 -10.37
N ILE A 355 18.31 29.45 -11.52
CA ILE A 355 19.24 28.52 -12.19
C ILE A 355 20.51 28.31 -11.35
N ARG A 356 21.06 29.37 -10.75
CA ARG A 356 22.21 29.26 -9.84
C ARG A 356 21.86 28.37 -8.65
N ILE A 357 20.74 28.61 -7.97
CA ILE A 357 20.30 27.84 -6.81
C ILE A 357 20.05 26.37 -7.17
N ALA A 358 19.37 26.10 -8.29
CA ALA A 358 19.12 24.74 -8.76
C ALA A 358 20.43 23.97 -9.02
N LYS A 359 21.40 24.60 -9.70
CA LYS A 359 22.73 24.02 -9.91
C LYS A 359 23.46 23.73 -8.60
N GLU A 360 23.38 24.64 -7.63
CA GLU A 360 23.98 24.44 -6.31
C GLU A 360 23.34 23.28 -5.53
N ILE A 361 22.01 23.17 -5.55
CA ILE A 361 21.30 22.05 -4.93
C ILE A 361 21.70 20.73 -5.61
N PHE A 362 21.61 20.64 -6.94
CA PHE A 362 21.91 19.41 -7.67
C PHE A 362 23.39 19.03 -7.64
N ALA A 363 24.30 19.96 -7.34
CA ALA A 363 25.71 19.66 -7.14
C ALA A 363 26.00 18.91 -5.83
N LEU A 364 25.15 19.01 -4.80
CA LEU A 364 25.38 18.36 -3.50
C LEU A 364 25.43 16.83 -3.62
N PRO A 365 26.46 16.13 -3.10
CA PRO A 365 26.65 14.70 -3.34
C PRO A 365 25.53 13.82 -2.78
N HIS A 366 24.86 14.28 -1.72
CA HIS A 366 23.73 13.61 -1.08
C HIS A 366 22.36 14.03 -1.63
N VAL A 367 22.32 14.72 -2.77
CA VAL A 367 21.09 15.07 -3.50
C VAL A 367 20.95 14.23 -4.77
N GLU A 368 19.84 13.52 -4.87
CA GLU A 368 19.32 12.87 -6.06
C GLU A 368 18.31 13.78 -6.76
N ALA A 369 18.45 13.95 -8.08
CA ALA A 369 17.60 14.86 -8.83
C ALA A 369 16.34 14.17 -9.38
N GLY A 370 15.22 14.88 -9.32
CA GLY A 370 13.95 14.50 -9.92
C GLY A 370 13.31 15.64 -10.72
N CYS A 371 12.20 15.32 -11.38
CA CYS A 371 11.34 16.24 -12.10
C CYS A 371 9.96 16.35 -11.45
N HIS A 372 9.33 17.52 -11.54
CA HIS A 372 7.99 17.79 -10.99
C HIS A 372 7.02 18.34 -12.04
N GLY A 373 7.05 17.77 -13.24
CA GLY A 373 6.35 18.30 -14.41
C GLY A 373 7.03 19.55 -15.00
N TYR A 374 6.71 19.85 -16.25
CA TYR A 374 7.14 21.06 -16.92
C TYR A 374 6.33 22.27 -16.47
N SER A 375 5.00 22.16 -16.52
CA SER A 375 4.08 23.22 -16.13
C SER A 375 3.31 22.94 -14.84
N HIS A 376 3.79 21.97 -14.04
CA HIS A 376 3.12 21.50 -12.82
C HIS A 376 1.66 21.10 -13.05
N PRO A 377 1.34 20.01 -13.77
CA PRO A 377 -0.05 19.59 -13.93
C PRO A 377 -0.74 19.45 -12.57
N MET A 378 -1.83 20.19 -12.39
CA MET A 378 -2.63 20.16 -11.17
C MET A 378 -3.50 18.90 -11.13
N ASP A 379 -3.98 18.46 -12.29
CA ASP A 379 -4.72 17.22 -12.47
C ASP A 379 -4.29 16.56 -13.77
N TRP A 380 -3.72 15.37 -13.66
CA TRP A 380 -3.18 14.62 -14.80
C TRP A 380 -4.26 13.89 -15.61
N GLU A 381 -5.42 13.59 -15.01
CA GLU A 381 -6.55 12.94 -15.68
C GLU A 381 -7.31 13.94 -16.55
N THR A 382 -7.63 15.11 -15.98
CA THR A 382 -8.30 16.20 -16.71
C THR A 382 -7.34 17.07 -17.52
N LYS A 383 -6.02 16.82 -17.38
CA LYS A 383 -4.93 17.53 -18.08
C LYS A 383 -4.90 19.03 -17.74
N THR A 384 -5.28 19.36 -16.52
CA THR A 384 -5.32 20.73 -16.02
C THR A 384 -3.91 21.17 -15.59
N LEU A 385 -3.44 22.29 -16.10
CA LEU A 385 -2.11 22.84 -15.78
C LEU A 385 -2.14 23.64 -14.48
N GLY A 386 -1.09 23.55 -13.66
CA GLY A 386 -0.90 24.43 -12.51
C GLY A 386 -0.28 25.78 -12.88
N PHE A 387 0.49 25.83 -13.97
CA PHE A 387 1.03 27.05 -14.55
C PHE A 387 0.47 27.38 -15.93
N SER A 388 0.01 28.61 -16.09
CA SER A 388 -0.34 29.18 -17.39
C SER A 388 0.94 29.63 -18.12
N LEU A 389 1.51 28.74 -18.93
CA LEU A 389 2.68 29.02 -19.75
C LEU A 389 2.25 29.54 -21.13
N ARG A 390 2.81 30.69 -21.56
CA ARG A 390 2.45 31.32 -22.84
C ARG A 390 2.69 30.36 -24.01
N GLY A 391 1.63 30.06 -24.75
CA GLY A 391 1.69 29.22 -25.95
C GLY A 391 1.86 27.73 -25.66
N TYR A 392 1.60 27.29 -24.43
CA TYR A 392 1.67 25.90 -24.02
C TYR A 392 0.29 25.35 -23.69
N THR A 393 0.06 24.11 -24.09
CA THR A 393 -1.07 23.27 -23.67
C THR A 393 -0.51 21.95 -23.18
N PHE A 394 -1.24 21.24 -22.32
CA PHE A 394 -0.79 19.98 -21.76
C PHE A 394 -0.27 19.01 -22.83
N ASP A 395 0.96 18.53 -22.61
CA ASP A 395 1.62 17.54 -23.44
C ASP A 395 2.40 16.59 -22.52
N ALA A 396 1.96 15.33 -22.45
CA ALA A 396 2.54 14.34 -21.54
C ALA A 396 4.03 14.06 -21.81
N GLU A 397 4.49 14.10 -23.07
CA GLU A 397 5.91 13.94 -23.38
C GLU A 397 6.71 15.14 -22.91
N LYS A 398 6.19 16.36 -23.11
CA LYS A 398 6.85 17.57 -22.61
C LYS A 398 6.88 17.60 -21.08
N GLU A 399 5.79 17.19 -20.42
CA GLU A 399 5.67 17.13 -18.96
C GLU A 399 6.65 16.14 -18.33
N ILE A 400 6.90 14.99 -18.97
CA ILE A 400 7.80 13.96 -18.45
C ILE A 400 9.22 14.12 -19.01
N LEU A 401 9.40 13.96 -20.32
CA LEU A 401 10.71 13.97 -20.96
C LEU A 401 11.28 15.38 -21.04
N GLY A 402 10.44 16.37 -21.37
CA GLY A 402 10.87 17.76 -21.42
C GLY A 402 11.30 18.29 -20.05
N CYS A 403 10.61 17.90 -18.97
CA CYS A 403 11.02 18.24 -17.61
C CYS A 403 12.33 17.56 -17.25
N ARG A 404 12.46 16.24 -17.50
CA ARG A 404 13.71 15.50 -17.31
C ARG A 404 14.88 16.18 -18.02
N ASP A 405 14.72 16.54 -19.29
CA ASP A 405 15.79 17.08 -20.12
C ASP A 405 16.20 18.48 -19.66
N LEU A 406 15.24 19.31 -19.25
CA LEU A 406 15.56 20.62 -18.68
C LEU A 406 16.31 20.46 -17.35
N VAL A 407 15.79 19.67 -16.42
CA VAL A 407 16.46 19.45 -15.13
C VAL A 407 17.85 18.87 -15.36
N GLN A 408 18.00 17.90 -16.26
CA GLN A 408 19.28 17.29 -16.64
C GLN A 408 20.33 18.33 -17.09
N SER A 409 19.90 19.42 -17.74
CA SER A 409 20.80 20.51 -18.14
C SER A 409 21.36 21.33 -16.96
N LEU A 410 20.72 21.26 -15.79
CA LEU A 410 21.12 21.91 -14.55
C LEU A 410 22.04 21.04 -13.68
N LEU A 411 22.21 19.76 -14.03
CA LEU A 411 23.01 18.81 -13.26
C LEU A 411 24.49 18.85 -13.65
N PRO A 412 25.41 18.52 -12.73
CA PRO A 412 26.77 18.13 -13.08
C PRO A 412 26.77 16.93 -14.03
N LYS A 413 27.78 16.85 -14.91
CA LYS A 413 27.88 15.81 -15.97
C LYS A 413 27.85 14.37 -15.46
N ASN A 414 28.24 14.13 -14.20
CA ASN A 414 28.27 12.79 -13.58
C ASN A 414 26.96 12.42 -12.89
N LYS A 415 25.94 13.28 -12.92
CA LYS A 415 24.62 13.03 -12.34
C LYS A 415 23.55 12.95 -13.41
N LYS A 416 22.47 12.23 -13.09
CA LYS A 416 21.30 12.11 -13.96
C LYS A 416 20.01 12.34 -13.17
N VAL A 417 18.97 12.76 -13.88
CA VAL A 417 17.61 12.78 -13.33
C VAL A 417 17.13 11.35 -13.14
N MET A 418 16.61 11.04 -11.97
CA MET A 418 16.28 9.68 -11.57
C MET A 418 14.78 9.41 -11.50
N ILE A 419 13.97 10.41 -11.15
CA ILE A 419 12.61 10.18 -10.65
C ILE A 419 11.67 11.32 -11.01
N THR A 420 10.41 10.98 -11.29
CA THR A 420 9.29 11.93 -11.34
C THR A 420 8.61 11.96 -9.98
N LEU A 421 8.53 13.13 -9.36
CA LEU A 421 7.65 13.37 -8.22
C LEU A 421 6.35 13.93 -8.81
N TRP A 422 5.21 13.25 -8.62
CA TRP A 422 3.96 13.66 -9.28
C TRP A 422 3.43 14.97 -8.72
N SER A 423 3.14 15.94 -9.58
CA SER A 423 2.55 17.23 -9.21
C SER A 423 1.05 17.15 -8.98
N GLY A 424 0.53 18.15 -8.26
CA GLY A 424 -0.90 18.37 -8.07
C GLY A 424 -1.59 17.20 -7.38
N ALA A 425 -2.72 16.76 -7.93
CA ALA A 425 -3.52 15.65 -7.42
C ALA A 425 -2.81 14.28 -7.45
N CYS A 426 -1.59 14.20 -7.99
CA CYS A 426 -0.78 12.97 -8.03
C CYS A 426 -1.54 11.78 -8.65
N ASN A 427 -2.34 12.04 -9.69
CA ASN A 427 -3.27 11.09 -10.30
C ASN A 427 -2.94 10.77 -11.78
N PRO A 428 -1.68 10.49 -12.17
CA PRO A 428 -1.37 10.17 -13.55
C PRO A 428 -2.18 8.96 -14.05
N PRO A 429 -2.83 9.06 -15.23
CA PRO A 429 -3.48 7.91 -15.83
C PRO A 429 -2.44 6.88 -16.31
N SER A 430 -2.91 5.66 -16.59
CA SER A 430 -2.04 4.50 -16.86
C SER A 430 -1.06 4.74 -18.01
N GLU A 431 -1.49 5.43 -19.07
CA GLU A 431 -0.67 5.77 -20.23
C GLU A 431 0.51 6.71 -19.88
N ILE A 432 0.32 7.62 -18.91
CA ILE A 432 1.38 8.55 -18.46
C ILE A 432 2.35 7.83 -17.53
N LEU A 433 1.86 6.96 -16.65
CA LEU A 433 2.72 6.06 -15.87
C LEU A 433 3.56 5.16 -16.78
N ALA A 434 2.96 4.60 -17.82
CA ALA A 434 3.66 3.78 -18.81
C ALA A 434 4.73 4.59 -19.58
N LEU A 435 4.44 5.84 -19.95
CA LEU A 435 5.42 6.76 -20.54
C LEU A 435 6.60 7.00 -19.60
N ASN A 436 6.33 7.29 -18.33
CA ASN A 436 7.36 7.49 -17.30
C ASN A 436 8.22 6.23 -17.09
N ARG A 437 7.60 5.04 -17.03
CA ARG A 437 8.35 3.79 -16.93
C ARG A 437 9.23 3.55 -18.16
N LYS A 438 8.70 3.77 -19.37
CA LYS A 438 9.46 3.62 -20.63
C LYS A 438 10.62 4.61 -20.74
N SER A 439 10.53 5.77 -20.09
CA SER A 439 11.62 6.75 -20.05
C SER A 439 12.74 6.40 -19.05
N GLY A 440 12.58 5.32 -18.27
CA GLY A 440 13.56 4.85 -17.30
C GLY A 440 13.56 5.64 -15.99
N LEU A 441 12.54 6.46 -15.74
CA LEU A 441 12.38 7.23 -14.51
C LEU A 441 11.63 6.42 -13.45
N TYR A 442 12.07 6.56 -12.20
CA TYR A 442 11.28 6.16 -11.04
C TYR A 442 10.07 7.10 -10.88
N ASN A 443 9.13 6.75 -9.99
CA ASN A 443 8.07 7.69 -9.60
C ASN A 443 7.57 7.46 -8.17
N ILE A 444 7.01 8.50 -7.56
CA ILE A 444 6.33 8.49 -6.23
C ILE A 444 5.39 9.71 -6.15
N ASN A 445 4.66 9.82 -5.04
CA ASN A 445 3.68 10.86 -4.64
C ASN A 445 2.22 10.34 -4.67
N GLY A 446 1.35 11.01 -3.93
CA GLY A 446 -0.05 10.63 -3.72
C GLY A 446 -0.29 9.63 -2.58
N ASN A 447 -1.55 9.53 -2.15
CA ASN A 447 -2.01 8.70 -1.03
C ASN A 447 -1.20 8.94 0.25
N GLU A 448 -1.21 10.18 0.72
CA GLU A 448 -0.51 10.59 1.93
C GLU A 448 -1.18 10.04 3.21
N PRO A 449 -0.47 9.27 4.07
CA PRO A 449 -1.03 8.78 5.33
C PRO A 449 -1.12 9.85 6.41
N PHE A 450 -2.17 9.73 7.21
CA PHE A 450 -2.26 10.31 8.55
C PHE A 450 -2.42 9.19 9.57
N PHE A 451 -1.76 9.33 10.71
CA PHE A 451 -2.08 8.50 11.85
C PHE A 451 -1.73 9.30 13.10
N ASP A 452 -2.68 10.12 13.54
CA ASP A 452 -2.56 11.07 14.64
C ASP A 452 -3.83 11.06 15.49
N GLU A 453 -4.03 12.08 16.33
CA GLU A 453 -5.21 12.19 17.21
C GLU A 453 -6.51 12.38 16.42
N ASP A 454 -6.47 13.16 15.32
CA ASP A 454 -7.63 13.42 14.45
C ASP A 454 -7.90 12.24 13.50
N HIS A 455 -6.89 11.42 13.23
CA HIS A 455 -6.96 10.21 12.41
C HIS A 455 -6.51 8.97 13.21
N PRO A 456 -7.20 8.56 14.30
CA PRO A 456 -6.68 7.64 15.29
C PRO A 456 -6.87 6.16 14.89
N SER A 457 -6.46 5.80 13.68
CA SER A 457 -6.68 4.47 13.12
C SER A 457 -5.69 4.10 12.03
N VAL A 458 -5.28 2.82 11.98
CA VAL A 458 -4.47 2.29 10.87
C VAL A 458 -5.23 2.31 9.53
N ALA A 459 -6.55 2.53 9.53
CA ALA A 459 -7.35 2.70 8.31
C ALA A 459 -6.99 3.97 7.51
N TYR A 460 -6.24 4.89 8.11
CA TYR A 460 -5.72 6.09 7.45
C TYR A 460 -4.29 5.91 6.88
N VAL A 461 -3.73 4.71 7.01
CA VAL A 461 -2.43 4.36 6.40
C VAL A 461 -2.66 3.57 5.11
N PRO A 462 -2.39 4.17 3.93
CA PRO A 462 -2.70 3.56 2.64
C PRO A 462 -1.67 2.48 2.26
N PRO A 463 -1.99 1.64 1.25
CA PRO A 463 -1.09 0.62 0.74
C PRO A 463 0.18 1.19 0.11
N PHE A 464 1.13 0.32 -0.23
CA PHE A 464 2.42 0.73 -0.77
C PHE A 464 2.33 1.31 -2.18
N PHE A 465 1.30 0.91 -2.95
CA PHE A 465 1.12 1.31 -4.33
C PHE A 465 -0.34 1.68 -4.59
N ARG A 466 -0.56 2.60 -5.53
CA ARG A 466 -1.81 2.72 -6.27
C ARG A 466 -1.70 1.88 -7.54
N HIS A 467 -2.77 1.15 -7.86
CA HIS A 467 -2.89 0.40 -9.10
C HIS A 467 -3.52 1.30 -10.18
N ARG A 468 -2.98 1.26 -11.40
CA ARG A 468 -3.43 2.05 -12.56
C ARG A 468 -3.35 1.19 -13.82
N GLY A 469 -4.38 0.40 -14.07
CA GLY A 469 -4.32 -0.67 -15.07
C GLY A 469 -3.15 -1.63 -14.80
N GLU A 470 -2.19 -1.72 -15.73
CA GLU A 470 -0.99 -2.55 -15.56
C GLU A 470 0.16 -1.86 -14.82
N GLU A 471 0.03 -0.56 -14.54
CA GLU A 471 1.08 0.25 -13.93
C GLU A 471 0.88 0.39 -12.42
N LEU A 472 1.99 0.56 -11.71
CA LEU A 472 2.01 0.79 -10.25
C LEU A 472 2.63 2.14 -9.95
N GLN A 473 1.97 2.91 -9.10
CA GLN A 473 2.48 4.17 -8.57
C GLN A 473 2.80 4.00 -7.09
N PRO A 474 4.08 4.01 -6.69
CA PRO A 474 4.47 4.01 -5.28
C PRO A 474 3.88 5.21 -4.52
N ALA A 475 3.26 4.95 -3.37
CA ALA A 475 2.68 5.99 -2.52
C ALA A 475 3.71 6.61 -1.56
N THR A 476 3.45 7.84 -1.10
CA THR A 476 4.20 8.43 0.01
C THR A 476 3.94 7.67 1.31
N ARG A 477 4.82 7.87 2.31
CA ARG A 477 4.69 7.22 3.63
C ARG A 477 4.45 8.21 4.77
N ALA A 478 4.14 9.47 4.44
CA ALA A 478 3.75 10.53 5.36
C ALA A 478 3.02 11.65 4.60
N GLY A 479 2.18 12.41 5.31
CA GLY A 479 1.69 13.71 4.83
C GLY A 479 2.79 14.76 4.77
N SER A 480 2.70 15.65 3.79
CA SER A 480 3.51 16.85 3.62
C SER A 480 2.91 18.04 4.34
N GLU A 481 3.63 19.16 4.35
CA GLU A 481 3.33 20.32 5.18
C GLU A 481 2.02 21.04 4.83
N TYR A 482 1.55 21.01 3.57
CA TYR A 482 0.32 21.71 3.20
C TYR A 482 -0.90 21.15 3.93
N LEU A 483 -0.89 19.85 4.20
CA LEU A 483 -1.94 19.13 4.89
C LEU A 483 -2.07 19.53 6.36
N TYR A 484 -0.98 20.02 6.97
CA TYR A 484 -0.97 20.50 8.36
C TYR A 484 -1.19 22.01 8.48
N THR A 485 -1.25 22.72 7.34
CA THR A 485 -1.24 24.20 7.30
C THR A 485 -2.47 24.76 6.61
N GLU A 486 -3.59 24.02 6.63
CA GLU A 486 -4.83 24.37 5.93
C GLU A 486 -4.55 24.76 4.46
N PHE A 487 -3.84 23.87 3.74
CA PHE A 487 -3.42 24.12 2.36
C PHE A 487 -2.55 25.38 2.23
N TRP A 488 -1.60 25.56 3.14
CA TRP A 488 -0.66 26.69 3.19
C TRP A 488 -1.29 28.07 3.50
N THR A 489 -2.51 28.10 4.06
CA THR A 489 -3.19 29.36 4.41
C THR A 489 -2.94 29.81 5.85
N GLU A 490 -2.71 28.88 6.78
CA GLU A 490 -2.46 29.18 8.19
C GLU A 490 -1.63 28.09 8.90
N ASN A 491 -1.49 28.19 10.23
CA ASN A 491 -0.85 27.17 11.07
C ASN A 491 0.57 26.73 10.63
N TYR A 492 1.36 27.63 10.02
CA TYR A 492 2.63 27.32 9.38
C TYR A 492 3.65 26.51 10.19
N GLY A 493 3.55 26.48 11.53
CA GLY A 493 4.40 25.64 12.40
C GLY A 493 3.91 24.20 12.60
N ALA A 494 2.70 23.85 12.16
CA ALA A 494 2.02 22.61 12.51
C ALA A 494 2.55 21.37 11.78
N PHE A 495 3.37 21.50 10.73
CA PHE A 495 3.97 20.34 10.05
C PHE A 495 4.71 19.39 11.00
N GLN A 496 5.27 19.90 12.11
CA GLN A 496 5.90 19.05 13.13
C GLN A 496 4.98 17.98 13.73
N ASN A 497 3.67 18.12 13.62
CA ASN A 497 2.69 17.14 14.08
C ASN A 497 2.79 15.80 13.31
N VAL A 498 3.41 15.78 12.13
CA VAL A 498 3.75 14.54 11.39
C VAL A 498 4.58 13.55 12.22
N ILE A 499 5.29 14.03 13.25
CA ILE A 499 6.01 13.19 14.23
C ILE A 499 5.06 12.19 14.92
N GLU A 500 3.80 12.55 15.13
CA GLU A 500 2.81 11.63 15.69
C GLU A 500 2.56 10.44 14.77
N THR A 501 2.34 10.68 13.47
CA THR A 501 2.27 9.63 12.44
C THR A 501 3.51 8.74 12.48
N PHE A 502 4.70 9.32 12.62
CA PHE A 502 5.93 8.53 12.73
C PHE A 502 5.95 7.64 13.98
N LYS A 503 5.42 8.11 15.12
CA LYS A 503 5.35 7.32 16.37
C LYS A 503 4.31 6.21 16.27
N ARG A 504 3.10 6.50 15.79
CA ARG A 504 1.98 5.55 15.71
C ARG A 504 2.19 4.46 14.65
N THR A 505 2.97 4.76 13.61
CA THR A 505 3.38 3.76 12.60
C THR A 505 4.57 2.90 13.01
N GLU A 506 5.10 3.08 14.23
CA GLU A 506 6.29 2.41 14.76
C GLU A 506 6.01 1.55 16.00
N VAL A 507 4.93 1.83 16.73
CA VAL A 507 4.48 1.12 17.94
C VAL A 507 2.96 0.97 17.90
N PRO A 508 2.39 -0.21 18.23
CA PRO A 508 3.05 -1.42 18.72
C PRO A 508 3.76 -2.25 17.64
N ARG A 509 3.55 -1.90 16.36
CA ARG A 509 4.13 -2.60 15.21
C ARG A 509 4.62 -1.60 14.18
N ARG A 510 5.79 -1.86 13.60
CA ARG A 510 6.33 -1.03 12.51
C ARG A 510 5.59 -1.32 11.21
N ILE A 511 4.78 -0.37 10.75
CA ILE A 511 3.95 -0.47 9.53
C ILE A 511 4.44 0.48 8.41
N ALA A 512 5.26 1.48 8.75
CA ALA A 512 5.80 2.42 7.76
C ALA A 512 7.25 2.84 8.09
N PRO A 513 8.08 3.16 7.07
CA PRO A 513 9.32 3.92 7.29
C PRO A 513 9.03 5.35 7.76
N ILE A 514 10.07 6.13 8.06
CA ILE A 514 9.95 7.59 8.18
C ILE A 514 10.13 8.19 6.79
N ASN A 515 9.16 8.99 6.35
CA ASN A 515 9.23 9.77 5.13
C ASN A 515 9.07 11.24 5.51
N ILE A 516 10.09 12.06 5.28
CA ILE A 516 9.96 13.52 5.38
C ILE A 516 9.66 14.01 3.96
N TYR A 517 8.40 14.39 3.72
CA TYR A 517 7.91 14.86 2.42
C TYR A 517 7.49 16.32 2.58
N TYR A 518 8.04 17.23 1.76
CA TYR A 518 7.71 18.65 1.82
C TYR A 518 8.04 19.38 0.51
N HIS A 519 7.75 20.68 0.45
CA HIS A 519 7.95 21.53 -0.72
C HIS A 519 8.87 22.72 -0.42
N PHE A 520 9.35 23.41 -1.44
CA PHE A 520 10.25 24.55 -1.25
C PHE A 520 9.59 25.77 -0.60
N TYR A 521 8.28 25.97 -0.76
CA TYR A 521 7.57 27.06 -0.08
C TYR A 521 7.67 26.98 1.45
N ILE A 522 8.07 25.84 2.05
CA ILE A 522 8.38 25.76 3.48
C ILE A 522 9.42 26.80 3.95
N GLY A 523 10.32 27.21 3.05
CA GLY A 523 11.31 28.27 3.28
C GLY A 523 10.72 29.68 3.29
N GLU A 524 9.46 29.86 2.92
CA GLU A 524 8.82 31.18 2.85
C GLU A 524 8.61 31.79 4.24
N ARG A 525 8.40 30.95 5.26
CA ARG A 525 7.97 31.37 6.59
C ARG A 525 8.82 30.74 7.69
N ARG A 526 9.22 31.57 8.68
CA ARG A 526 10.13 31.13 9.76
C ARG A 526 9.54 30.00 10.60
N ALA A 527 8.23 30.05 10.89
CA ALA A 527 7.55 29.01 11.65
C ALA A 527 7.60 27.64 10.94
N ALA A 528 7.38 27.61 9.63
CA ALA A 528 7.43 26.39 8.83
C ALA A 528 8.84 25.84 8.67
N LEU A 529 9.83 26.71 8.42
CA LEU A 529 11.22 26.28 8.38
C LEU A 529 11.70 25.72 9.74
N ASN A 530 11.21 26.26 10.85
CA ASN A 530 11.53 25.75 12.18
C ASN A 530 10.83 24.41 12.46
N SER A 531 9.58 24.22 12.04
CA SER A 531 8.88 22.93 12.19
C SER A 531 9.60 21.83 11.39
N LEU A 532 10.08 22.13 10.18
CA LEU A 532 10.92 21.22 9.40
C LEU A 532 12.19 20.83 10.16
N LYS A 533 12.92 21.79 10.74
CA LYS A 533 14.13 21.50 11.52
C LYS A 533 13.84 20.61 12.71
N ASN A 534 12.72 20.82 13.41
CA ASN A 534 12.30 19.96 14.52
C ASN A 534 12.08 18.52 14.04
N ILE A 535 11.47 18.33 12.86
CA ILE A 535 11.27 17.00 12.26
C ILE A 535 12.61 16.33 11.95
N TYR A 536 13.56 17.03 11.32
CA TYR A 536 14.89 16.47 11.03
C TYR A 536 15.64 16.09 12.31
N GLN A 537 15.63 16.97 13.32
CA GLN A 537 16.26 16.70 14.61
C GLN A 537 15.64 15.47 15.29
N TRP A 538 14.31 15.39 15.30
CA TRP A 538 13.61 14.23 15.88
C TRP A 538 13.94 12.94 15.12
N ALA A 539 13.86 12.95 13.79
CA ALA A 539 14.08 11.77 12.95
C ALA A 539 15.51 11.24 13.07
N LEU A 540 16.51 12.13 13.08
CA LEU A 540 17.93 11.76 13.20
C LEU A 540 18.34 11.35 14.62
N ALA A 541 17.55 11.71 15.64
CA ALA A 541 17.71 11.18 16.99
C ALA A 541 17.21 9.73 17.12
N GLN A 542 16.45 9.21 16.13
CA GLN A 542 15.99 7.82 16.12
C GLN A 542 17.05 6.88 15.54
N ASN A 543 16.88 5.57 15.77
CA ASN A 543 17.72 4.56 15.14
C ASN A 543 17.29 4.29 13.69
N VAL A 544 17.75 5.14 12.77
CA VAL A 544 17.33 5.16 11.36
C VAL A 544 18.43 4.78 10.38
N ASN A 545 18.03 4.38 9.17
CA ASN A 545 18.89 4.18 8.01
C ASN A 545 18.43 5.10 6.87
N PRO A 546 19.10 6.26 6.69
CA PRO A 546 18.77 7.22 5.63
C PRO A 546 19.13 6.67 4.24
N ILE A 547 18.17 6.66 3.31
CA ILE A 547 18.35 6.23 1.91
C ILE A 547 17.67 7.19 0.94
N PHE A 548 18.11 7.18 -0.33
CA PHE A 548 17.39 7.90 -1.39
C PHE A 548 15.99 7.31 -1.63
N THR A 549 15.08 8.13 -2.12
CA THR A 549 13.70 7.72 -2.40
C THR A 549 13.63 6.62 -3.45
N THR A 550 14.50 6.66 -4.47
CA THR A 550 14.61 5.59 -5.48
C THR A 550 15.03 4.25 -4.88
N HIS A 551 15.89 4.24 -3.86
CA HIS A 551 16.27 3.01 -3.16
C HIS A 551 15.07 2.45 -2.38
N TYR A 552 14.25 3.30 -1.77
CA TYR A 552 13.01 2.85 -1.15
C TYR A 552 12.05 2.21 -2.18
N ILE A 553 11.90 2.82 -3.37
CA ILE A 553 11.10 2.25 -4.46
C ILE A 553 11.67 0.89 -4.93
N ASP A 554 12.99 0.74 -5.01
CA ASP A 554 13.60 -0.57 -5.30
C ASP A 554 13.31 -1.62 -4.22
N ILE A 555 13.20 -1.23 -2.94
CA ILE A 555 12.78 -2.12 -1.85
C ILE A 555 11.33 -2.56 -2.05
N LEU A 556 10.45 -1.64 -2.44
CA LEU A 556 9.05 -1.95 -2.78
C LEU A 556 8.96 -2.90 -4.00
N ASN A 557 9.77 -2.69 -5.04
CA ASN A 557 9.87 -3.61 -6.17
C ASN A 557 10.43 -4.99 -5.75
N GLY A 558 11.36 -5.00 -4.79
CA GLY A 558 11.83 -6.22 -4.12
C GLY A 558 10.72 -6.97 -3.39
N PHE A 559 9.82 -6.25 -2.70
CA PHE A 559 8.63 -6.84 -2.06
C PHE A 559 7.72 -7.53 -3.08
N LEU A 560 7.50 -6.94 -4.26
CA LEU A 560 6.66 -7.50 -5.32
C LEU A 560 7.26 -8.77 -5.94
N SER A 561 8.57 -8.75 -6.19
CA SER A 561 9.33 -9.82 -6.88
C SER A 561 9.72 -11.00 -5.99
N THR A 562 9.84 -10.78 -4.67
CA THR A 562 10.30 -11.81 -3.73
C THR A 562 9.45 -13.10 -3.82
N LYS A 563 10.10 -14.23 -4.04
CA LYS A 563 9.49 -15.57 -4.00
C LYS A 563 9.95 -16.33 -2.78
N ILE A 564 9.00 -16.96 -2.09
CA ILE A 564 9.24 -17.67 -0.83
C ILE A 564 8.84 -19.12 -1.03
N TYR A 565 9.71 -20.02 -0.60
CA TYR A 565 9.52 -21.45 -0.75
C TYR A 565 9.69 -22.14 0.59
N GLN A 566 8.71 -22.95 0.95
CA GLN A 566 8.84 -23.85 2.09
C GLN A 566 9.77 -25.00 1.72
N ILE A 567 10.70 -25.31 2.63
CA ILE A 567 11.59 -26.46 2.58
C ILE A 567 11.47 -27.24 3.89
N SER A 568 12.01 -28.46 3.93
CA SER A 568 11.81 -29.41 5.04
C SER A 568 12.18 -28.89 6.44
N SER A 569 13.05 -27.89 6.55
CA SER A 569 13.49 -27.31 7.84
C SER A 569 13.46 -25.78 7.87
N GLY A 570 12.63 -25.15 7.05
CA GLY A 570 12.48 -23.69 7.02
C GLY A 570 12.11 -23.15 5.65
N TRP A 571 12.84 -22.13 5.20
CA TRP A 571 12.47 -21.31 4.04
C TRP A 571 13.64 -21.05 3.10
N GLU A 572 13.38 -21.11 1.80
CA GLU A 572 14.27 -20.56 0.78
C GLU A 572 13.61 -19.33 0.14
N VAL A 573 14.37 -18.25 0.01
CA VAL A 573 13.87 -16.99 -0.55
C VAL A 573 14.68 -16.62 -1.79
N LYS A 574 14.00 -16.16 -2.83
CA LYS A 574 14.58 -15.81 -4.13
C LYS A 574 14.02 -14.49 -4.63
N GLU A 575 14.69 -13.92 -5.62
CA GLU A 575 14.22 -12.74 -6.36
C GLU A 575 13.93 -11.54 -5.44
N VAL A 576 14.77 -11.32 -4.42
CA VAL A 576 14.56 -10.26 -3.42
C VAL A 576 14.86 -8.84 -3.93
N GLY A 577 15.38 -8.67 -5.15
CA GLY A 577 15.76 -7.35 -5.68
C GLY A 577 16.70 -6.59 -4.73
N LYS A 578 16.29 -5.38 -4.30
CA LYS A 578 16.94 -4.57 -3.26
C LYS A 578 16.33 -4.72 -1.86
N LEU A 579 15.28 -5.52 -1.70
CA LEU A 579 14.76 -5.85 -0.38
C LEU A 579 15.81 -6.66 0.40
N ARG A 580 16.16 -6.17 1.59
CA ARG A 580 17.23 -6.73 2.43
C ARG A 580 16.77 -7.16 3.81
N THR A 581 15.47 -7.16 4.07
CA THR A 581 14.93 -7.58 5.36
C THR A 581 13.76 -8.51 5.19
N LEU A 582 13.82 -9.67 5.85
CA LEU A 582 12.67 -10.53 6.07
C LEU A 582 12.25 -10.42 7.54
N ARG A 583 10.99 -10.73 7.85
CA ARG A 583 10.45 -10.61 9.20
C ARG A 583 9.56 -11.80 9.57
N PHE A 584 9.62 -12.23 10.82
CA PHE A 584 8.59 -13.06 11.44
C PHE A 584 7.90 -12.25 12.54
N ASP A 585 6.58 -12.34 12.62
CA ASP A 585 5.77 -11.62 13.63
C ASP A 585 5.52 -12.45 14.89
N GLN A 586 6.00 -13.68 14.90
CA GLN A 586 5.95 -14.61 16.01
C GLN A 586 7.37 -15.07 16.36
N ALA A 587 7.52 -15.57 17.59
CA ALA A 587 8.77 -16.11 18.05
C ALA A 587 9.17 -17.34 17.21
N VAL A 588 10.31 -17.24 16.54
CA VAL A 588 10.98 -18.35 15.85
C VAL A 588 12.45 -18.38 16.28
N GLU A 589 13.05 -19.57 16.26
CA GLU A 589 14.48 -19.72 16.47
C GLU A 589 15.18 -20.04 15.15
N ILE A 590 16.11 -19.18 14.75
CA ILE A 590 16.86 -19.34 13.50
C ILE A 590 18.18 -20.07 13.81
N ASP A 591 18.42 -21.17 13.10
CA ASP A 591 19.69 -21.87 13.10
C ASP A 591 20.67 -21.13 12.19
N MET A 592 21.47 -20.24 12.78
CA MET A 592 22.44 -19.43 12.03
C MET A 592 23.56 -20.26 11.38
N ALA A 593 23.92 -21.41 11.96
CA ALA A 593 24.98 -22.27 11.42
C ALA A 593 24.53 -22.96 10.11
N ARG A 594 23.26 -23.37 10.05
CA ARG A 594 22.66 -24.02 8.88
C ARG A 594 22.05 -23.04 7.87
N SER A 595 21.75 -21.81 8.29
CA SER A 595 21.23 -20.77 7.40
C SER A 595 22.30 -20.22 6.44
N ARG A 596 21.87 -19.60 5.33
CA ARG A 596 22.73 -19.01 4.29
C ARG A 596 22.16 -17.66 3.83
N GLY A 597 23.03 -16.73 3.47
CA GLY A 597 22.63 -15.40 2.98
C GLY A 597 22.06 -14.46 4.06
N ILE A 598 22.13 -14.83 5.34
CA ILE A 598 21.71 -13.98 6.47
C ILE A 598 22.93 -13.20 6.97
N LYS A 599 22.77 -11.89 7.16
CA LYS A 599 23.75 -10.97 7.73
C LYS A 599 23.59 -10.88 9.25
N GLU A 600 22.36 -10.66 9.72
CA GLU A 600 22.04 -10.45 11.14
C GLU A 600 20.59 -10.85 11.41
N VAL A 601 20.28 -11.21 12.66
CA VAL A 601 18.93 -11.41 13.17
C VAL A 601 18.73 -10.53 14.40
N LYS A 602 17.67 -9.71 14.39
CA LYS A 602 17.35 -8.78 15.47
C LYS A 602 15.92 -9.01 15.97
N LYS A 603 15.75 -9.10 17.29
CA LYS A 603 14.44 -9.11 17.95
C LYS A 603 14.08 -7.69 18.34
N GLU A 604 12.93 -7.20 17.88
CA GLU A 604 12.47 -5.84 18.18
C GLU A 604 10.94 -5.81 18.16
N LYS A 605 10.33 -5.31 19.24
CA LYS A 605 8.87 -5.08 19.35
C LYS A 605 8.02 -6.31 19.00
N GLY A 606 8.42 -7.48 19.49
CA GLY A 606 7.72 -8.74 19.27
C GLY A 606 7.97 -9.40 17.91
N ALA A 607 8.69 -8.75 16.99
CA ALA A 607 9.06 -9.30 15.70
C ALA A 607 10.55 -9.70 15.63
N ILE A 608 10.86 -10.60 14.70
CA ILE A 608 12.23 -11.02 14.36
C ILE A 608 12.54 -10.52 12.96
N TYR A 609 13.48 -9.58 12.87
CA TYR A 609 13.99 -9.03 11.62
C TYR A 609 15.27 -9.77 11.21
N ILE A 610 15.33 -10.19 9.95
CA ILE A 610 16.42 -10.95 9.36
C ILE A 610 17.03 -10.09 8.26
N ALA A 611 18.18 -9.49 8.53
CA ALA A 611 18.95 -8.76 7.53
C ALA A 611 19.60 -9.75 6.57
N LEU A 612 19.45 -9.54 5.27
CA LEU A 612 20.02 -10.36 4.21
C LEU A 612 21.35 -9.78 3.73
N LYS A 613 22.28 -10.66 3.33
CA LYS A 613 23.50 -10.28 2.61
C LYS A 613 23.15 -9.75 1.21
N GLU A 614 24.09 -9.06 0.56
CA GLU A 614 23.87 -8.54 -0.80
C GLU A 614 23.62 -9.63 -1.85
N LYS A 615 24.26 -10.80 -1.66
CA LYS A 615 24.19 -11.94 -2.55
C LYS A 615 23.70 -13.18 -1.79
N GLY A 616 22.78 -13.90 -2.43
CA GLY A 616 22.26 -15.18 -1.97
C GLY A 616 23.24 -16.35 -2.20
N PRO A 617 22.80 -17.60 -2.00
CA PRO A 617 21.41 -18.02 -1.76
C PRO A 617 20.89 -17.65 -0.36
N TYR A 618 19.60 -17.33 -0.26
CA TYR A 618 18.93 -17.03 1.00
C TYR A 618 18.17 -18.27 1.51
N ARG A 619 18.68 -18.88 2.58
CA ARG A 619 18.06 -20.03 3.24
C ARG A 619 17.98 -19.75 4.73
N ILE A 620 16.76 -19.75 5.25
CA ILE A 620 16.46 -19.59 6.67
C ILE A 620 16.11 -20.97 7.21
N ILE A 621 16.97 -21.51 8.05
CA ILE A 621 16.72 -22.78 8.73
C ILE A 621 16.19 -22.47 10.12
N LEU A 622 15.05 -23.04 10.48
CA LEU A 622 14.50 -22.94 11.81
C LEU A 622 15.04 -24.09 12.67
N LYS A 623 15.36 -23.81 13.93
CA LYS A 623 15.62 -24.88 14.90
C LYS A 623 14.31 -25.63 15.12
N ARG A 624 14.37 -26.97 15.18
CA ARG A 624 13.21 -27.75 15.62
C ARG A 624 13.01 -27.45 17.11
N SER A 625 11.83 -26.98 17.46
CA SER A 625 11.33 -26.93 18.83
C SER A 625 11.20 -28.33 19.39
#